data_AF-A0AAN6IQN2-F1
#
_entry.id   AF-A0AAN6IQN2-F1
#
_cell.length_a   1.000
_cell.length_b   1.000
_cell.length_c   1.000
_cell.angle_alpha   90.00
_cell.angle_beta   90.00
_cell.angle_gamma   90.00
#
_symmetry.space_group_name_H-M   'P 1'
#
loop_
_entity.id
_entity.type
_entity.pdbx_description
1 polymer ?
#
loop_
_entity_poly.entity_id
_entity_poly.type
_entity_poly.pdbx_seq_one_letter_code
_entity_poly.pdbx_strand_id
1 'polypeptide(L)'
;MVALAATYEAKTAKIDRSDLIASRVSLAIRSFSTQPVSPDVALIFCRLLSSMAQSTGDWQSAVLHLRSGSKILKEAAHTYQATSDIAKLLAPVFLGVSTSIDIDSDCLNNVPQTKKRHFVELTHLYARYGGLLRLLNREQWRSIEMSTTSFILISWSIMTQAMASIAHPDVLVSSPGNALRSPAEVKSQLLESGQLLSFQSLQSVAEILLEDLSCCVAQPDSGNYVPKDFKHRLQCFTENFLVQAAEIQPNMAAGTFWPEGPESGCSITCLIRGDKMTTSERGSAGVGAFGETVHRVSTQVDHSSIPERQQWYNEYVCPYRSGFIPAFLGPSFTLTRGGRLFSRASSI
;
A
#
# COMPACT_ATOMS: atom_id res chain seq x y z
N MET A 1 -20.90 -10.78 -4.11
CA MET A 1 -20.34 -12.09 -4.53
C MET A 1 -20.65 -12.46 -5.97
N VAL A 2 -21.90 -12.54 -6.42
CA VAL A 2 -22.22 -12.88 -7.84
C VAL A 2 -21.54 -11.93 -8.83
N ALA A 3 -21.59 -10.60 -8.58
CA ALA A 3 -20.89 -9.62 -9.40
C ALA A 3 -19.38 -9.90 -9.47
N LEU A 4 -18.75 -10.20 -8.33
CA LEU A 4 -17.31 -10.51 -8.25
C LEU A 4 -16.93 -11.73 -9.08
N ALA A 5 -17.71 -12.81 -8.99
CA ALA A 5 -17.50 -14.02 -9.78
C ALA A 5 -17.63 -13.73 -11.29
N ALA A 6 -18.67 -12.97 -11.68
CA ALA A 6 -18.88 -12.55 -13.05
C ALA A 6 -17.75 -11.65 -13.57
N THR A 7 -17.22 -10.74 -12.74
CA THR A 7 -16.06 -9.90 -13.07
C THR A 7 -14.80 -10.74 -13.27
N TYR A 8 -14.55 -11.73 -12.41
CA TYR A 8 -13.42 -12.64 -12.54
C TYR A 8 -13.51 -13.48 -13.83
N GLU A 9 -14.69 -14.04 -14.11
CA GLU A 9 -14.95 -14.80 -15.34
C GLU A 9 -14.77 -13.93 -16.59
N ALA A 10 -15.28 -12.69 -16.57
CA ALA A 10 -15.11 -11.76 -17.68
C ALA A 10 -13.64 -11.46 -17.97
N LYS A 11 -12.83 -11.29 -16.92
CA LYS A 11 -11.39 -11.03 -17.05
C LYS A 11 -10.60 -12.25 -17.52
N THR A 12 -10.91 -13.44 -17.02
CA THR A 12 -10.09 -14.64 -17.24
C THR A 12 -10.52 -15.44 -18.46
N ALA A 13 -11.82 -15.62 -18.65
CA ALA A 13 -12.41 -16.36 -19.77
C ALA A 13 -12.77 -15.45 -20.96
N LYS A 14 -12.60 -14.13 -20.84
CA LYS A 14 -12.97 -13.13 -21.86
C LYS A 14 -14.45 -13.21 -22.29
N ILE A 15 -15.33 -13.61 -21.37
CA ILE A 15 -16.77 -13.68 -21.58
C ILE A 15 -17.39 -12.33 -21.23
N ASP A 16 -18.23 -11.77 -22.09
CA ASP A 16 -18.95 -10.55 -21.74
C ASP A 16 -20.00 -10.83 -20.64
N ARG A 17 -19.82 -10.18 -19.49
CA ARG A 17 -20.72 -10.23 -18.33
C ARG A 17 -21.18 -8.84 -17.89
N SER A 18 -20.99 -7.82 -18.72
CA SER A 18 -21.16 -6.41 -18.34
C SER A 18 -22.53 -6.11 -17.72
N ASP A 19 -23.61 -6.60 -18.35
CA ASP A 19 -24.98 -6.42 -17.86
C ASP A 19 -25.25 -7.12 -16.51
N LEU A 20 -24.74 -8.35 -16.36
CA LEU A 20 -24.87 -9.12 -15.12
C LEU A 20 -24.11 -8.44 -13.98
N ILE A 21 -22.90 -7.95 -14.24
CA ILE A 21 -22.08 -7.21 -13.28
C ILE A 21 -22.83 -5.95 -12.84
N ALA A 22 -23.26 -5.11 -13.80
CA ALA A 22 -23.95 -3.85 -13.51
C ALA A 22 -25.24 -4.06 -12.71
N SER A 23 -26.06 -5.05 -13.09
CA SER A 23 -27.30 -5.40 -12.41
C SER A 23 -27.05 -5.85 -10.96
N ARG A 24 -26.08 -6.75 -10.74
CA ARG A 24 -25.78 -7.29 -9.40
C ARG A 24 -25.08 -6.27 -8.50
N VAL A 25 -24.22 -5.40 -9.04
CA VAL A 25 -23.62 -4.28 -8.30
C VAL A 25 -24.72 -3.31 -7.85
N SER A 26 -25.62 -2.91 -8.76
CA SER A 26 -26.71 -1.98 -8.45
C SER A 26 -27.64 -2.52 -7.38
N LEU A 27 -28.01 -3.81 -7.47
CA LEU A 27 -28.82 -4.49 -6.46
C LEU A 27 -28.11 -4.49 -5.10
N ALA A 28 -26.83 -4.86 -5.08
CA ALA A 28 -26.05 -4.90 -3.84
C ALA A 28 -25.95 -3.52 -3.18
N ILE A 29 -25.66 -2.46 -3.93
CA ILE A 29 -25.59 -1.08 -3.41
C ILE A 29 -26.94 -0.66 -2.80
N ARG A 30 -28.06 -0.94 -3.48
CA ARG A 30 -29.40 -0.63 -2.95
C ARG A 30 -29.71 -1.39 -1.66
N SER A 31 -29.42 -2.70 -1.62
CA SER A 31 -29.61 -3.51 -0.41
C SER A 31 -28.76 -2.99 0.75
N PHE A 32 -27.50 -2.66 0.50
CA PHE A 32 -26.61 -2.10 1.52
C PHE A 32 -27.04 -0.71 2.01
N SER A 33 -27.68 0.10 1.17
CA SER A 33 -28.17 1.43 1.55
C SER A 33 -29.43 1.40 2.41
N THR A 34 -30.12 0.27 2.47
CA THR A 34 -31.44 0.13 3.11
C THR A 34 -31.41 -0.71 4.40
N GLN A 35 -30.28 -1.32 4.72
CA GLN A 35 -30.10 -2.16 5.92
C GLN A 35 -28.95 -1.62 6.78
N PRO A 36 -29.08 -1.63 8.11
CA PRO A 36 -27.95 -1.34 8.98
C PRO A 36 -26.90 -2.45 8.79
N VAL A 37 -25.70 -2.06 8.39
CA VAL A 37 -24.54 -2.96 8.23
C VAL A 37 -23.44 -2.56 9.21
N SER A 38 -22.70 -3.55 9.72
CA SER A 38 -21.53 -3.25 10.53
C SER A 38 -20.46 -2.53 9.68
N PRO A 39 -19.61 -1.68 10.30
CA PRO A 39 -18.52 -1.01 9.60
C PRO A 39 -17.62 -1.97 8.81
N ASP A 40 -17.27 -3.11 9.40
CA ASP A 40 -16.42 -4.13 8.75
C ASP A 40 -17.03 -4.66 7.46
N VAL A 41 -18.34 -4.96 7.47
CA VAL A 41 -19.05 -5.45 6.29
C VAL A 41 -19.10 -4.35 5.20
N ALA A 42 -19.29 -3.09 5.59
CA ALA A 42 -19.28 -1.96 4.67
C ALA A 42 -17.88 -1.71 4.07
N LEU A 43 -16.81 -1.86 4.87
CA LEU A 43 -15.41 -1.75 4.42
C LEU A 43 -15.08 -2.87 3.43
N ILE A 44 -15.42 -4.13 3.74
CA ILE A 44 -15.26 -5.25 2.81
C ILE A 44 -16.01 -4.99 1.50
N PHE A 45 -17.24 -4.49 1.58
CA PHE A 45 -18.03 -4.18 0.40
C PHE A 45 -17.39 -3.10 -0.48
N CYS A 46 -16.95 -1.98 0.11
CA CYS A 46 -16.23 -0.92 -0.60
C CYS A 46 -14.96 -1.46 -1.28
N ARG A 47 -14.22 -2.36 -0.60
CA ARG A 47 -13.02 -2.99 -1.13
C ARG A 47 -13.32 -3.89 -2.33
N LEU A 48 -14.39 -4.69 -2.27
CA LEU A 48 -14.83 -5.55 -3.38
C LEU A 48 -15.24 -4.72 -4.60
N LEU A 49 -16.06 -3.68 -4.41
CA LEU A 49 -16.48 -2.79 -5.50
C LEU A 49 -15.28 -2.10 -6.15
N SER A 50 -14.35 -1.59 -5.34
CA SER A 50 -13.10 -1.01 -5.85
C SER A 50 -12.28 -2.02 -6.65
N SER A 51 -12.12 -3.25 -6.15
CA SER A 51 -11.32 -4.29 -6.83
C SER A 51 -11.93 -4.67 -8.18
N MET A 52 -13.26 -4.79 -8.25
CA MET A 52 -13.96 -5.07 -9.50
C MET A 52 -13.76 -3.93 -10.50
N ALA A 53 -13.94 -2.68 -10.08
CA ALA A 53 -13.77 -1.51 -10.93
C ALA A 53 -12.31 -1.38 -11.45
N GLN A 54 -11.31 -1.60 -10.59
CA GLN A 54 -9.90 -1.66 -11.01
C GLN A 54 -9.66 -2.76 -12.06
N SER A 55 -10.31 -3.92 -11.89
CA SER A 55 -10.12 -5.06 -12.78
C SER A 55 -10.69 -4.85 -14.18
N THR A 56 -11.70 -3.98 -14.32
CA THR A 56 -12.31 -3.58 -15.59
C THR A 56 -11.74 -2.27 -16.14
N GLY A 57 -10.78 -1.65 -15.45
CA GLY A 57 -10.20 -0.37 -15.86
C GLY A 57 -11.05 0.86 -15.53
N ASP A 58 -12.15 0.71 -14.77
CA ASP A 58 -12.96 1.82 -14.27
C ASP A 58 -12.33 2.41 -12.99
N TRP A 59 -11.27 3.20 -13.19
CA TRP A 59 -10.53 3.80 -12.08
C TRP A 59 -11.32 4.87 -11.33
N GLN A 60 -12.27 5.53 -11.99
CA GLN A 60 -13.11 6.55 -11.35
C GLN A 60 -14.02 5.91 -10.29
N SER A 61 -14.72 4.84 -10.64
CA SER A 61 -15.54 4.09 -9.68
C SER A 61 -14.67 3.44 -8.59
N ALA A 62 -13.47 2.95 -8.95
CA ALA A 62 -12.55 2.42 -7.95
C ALA A 62 -12.20 3.46 -6.88
N VAL A 63 -11.81 4.68 -7.27
CA VAL A 63 -11.47 5.76 -6.35
C VAL A 63 -12.70 6.20 -5.54
N LEU A 64 -13.89 6.26 -6.15
CA LEU A 64 -15.13 6.58 -5.44
C LEU A 64 -15.39 5.62 -4.28
N HIS A 65 -15.29 4.31 -4.52
CA HIS A 65 -15.50 3.29 -3.49
C HIS A 65 -14.42 3.32 -2.42
N LEU A 66 -13.17 3.60 -2.78
CA LEU A 66 -12.09 3.76 -1.81
C LEU A 66 -12.30 4.99 -0.91
N ARG A 67 -12.73 6.13 -1.47
CA ARG A 67 -13.11 7.33 -0.69
C ARG A 67 -14.30 7.08 0.23
N SER A 68 -15.29 6.30 -0.24
CA SER A 68 -16.45 5.92 0.57
C SER A 68 -16.01 5.06 1.76
N GLY A 69 -15.12 4.08 1.54
CA GLY A 69 -14.52 3.29 2.62
C GLY A 69 -13.72 4.13 3.61
N SER A 70 -12.97 5.13 3.13
CA SER A 70 -12.24 6.08 3.99
C SER A 70 -13.18 6.85 4.93
N LYS A 71 -14.31 7.33 4.42
CA LYS A 71 -15.32 8.03 5.21
C LYS A 71 -15.92 7.12 6.30
N ILE A 72 -16.34 5.91 5.92
CA ILE A 72 -16.89 4.91 6.85
C ILE A 72 -15.89 4.59 7.96
N LEU A 73 -14.62 4.40 7.60
CA LEU A 73 -13.56 4.07 8.55
C LEU A 73 -13.35 5.19 9.59
N LYS A 74 -13.32 6.45 9.14
CA LYS A 74 -13.18 7.61 10.04
C LYS A 74 -14.38 7.74 10.99
N GLU A 75 -15.60 7.60 10.47
CA GLU A 75 -16.83 7.64 11.27
C GLU A 75 -16.88 6.50 12.31
N ALA A 76 -16.48 5.30 11.91
CA ALA A 76 -16.42 4.13 12.78
C ALA A 76 -15.39 4.32 13.91
N ALA A 77 -14.23 4.92 13.62
CA ALA A 77 -13.21 5.19 14.62
C ALA A 77 -13.67 6.20 15.68
N HIS A 78 -14.37 7.26 15.28
CA HIS A 78 -14.94 8.24 16.21
C HIS A 78 -16.07 7.66 17.07
N THR A 79 -16.89 6.75 16.52
CA THR A 79 -18.10 6.27 17.21
C THR A 79 -17.86 5.01 18.04
N TYR A 80 -16.97 4.12 17.59
CA TYR A 80 -16.83 2.77 18.14
C TYR A 80 -15.42 2.43 18.62
N GLN A 81 -14.47 3.38 18.60
CA GLN A 81 -13.03 3.10 18.78
C GLN A 81 -12.64 1.89 17.93
N ALA A 82 -12.71 2.05 16.60
CA ALA A 82 -12.57 0.96 15.62
C ALA A 82 -11.31 0.11 15.89
N THR A 83 -11.52 -1.00 16.59
CA THR A 83 -10.50 -1.95 17.08
C THR A 83 -10.46 -3.21 16.24
N SER A 84 -11.38 -3.36 15.28
CA SER A 84 -11.50 -4.59 14.48
C SER A 84 -10.28 -4.79 13.59
N ASP A 85 -9.86 -6.05 13.48
CA ASP A 85 -8.71 -6.43 12.64
C ASP A 85 -8.99 -6.14 11.15
N ILE A 86 -10.25 -6.18 10.72
CA ILE A 86 -10.68 -5.80 9.37
C ILE A 86 -10.44 -4.31 9.11
N ALA A 87 -10.83 -3.44 10.05
CA ALA A 87 -10.61 -2.00 9.92
C ALA A 87 -9.11 -1.69 9.88
N LYS A 88 -8.31 -2.29 10.77
CA LYS A 88 -6.85 -2.13 10.80
C LYS A 88 -6.20 -2.62 9.49
N LEU A 89 -6.63 -3.78 8.99
CA LEU A 89 -6.14 -4.37 7.73
C LEU A 89 -6.44 -3.48 6.52
N LEU A 90 -7.67 -2.95 6.42
CA LEU A 90 -8.11 -2.19 5.25
C LEU A 90 -7.80 -0.69 5.34
N ALA A 91 -7.44 -0.19 6.53
CA ALA A 91 -7.17 1.22 6.77
C ALA A 91 -6.09 1.80 5.85
N PRO A 92 -4.91 1.17 5.65
CA PRO A 92 -3.91 1.69 4.73
C PRO A 92 -4.45 1.84 3.29
N VAL A 93 -5.32 0.93 2.84
CA VAL A 93 -5.94 0.96 1.50
C VAL A 93 -6.88 2.15 1.36
N PHE A 94 -7.76 2.37 2.33
CA PHE A 94 -8.75 3.43 2.25
C PHE A 94 -8.16 4.82 2.53
N LEU A 95 -7.20 4.89 3.47
CA LEU A 95 -6.53 6.13 3.85
C LEU A 95 -5.39 6.51 2.89
N GLY A 96 -4.80 5.53 2.20
CA GLY A 96 -3.72 5.75 1.22
C GLY A 96 -4.20 6.24 -0.14
N VAL A 97 -5.47 6.03 -0.52
CA VAL A 97 -6.00 6.46 -1.83
C VAL A 97 -6.14 7.97 -1.95
N SER A 98 -6.30 8.66 -0.82
CA SER A 98 -6.03 10.09 -0.71
C SER A 98 -4.51 10.35 -0.75
N THR A 99 -3.81 9.94 -1.80
CA THR A 99 -2.38 10.30 -2.00
C THR A 99 -2.20 11.77 -2.34
N SER A 100 -3.27 12.49 -2.69
CA SER A 100 -3.43 13.82 -2.12
C SER A 100 -3.81 13.58 -0.67
N ILE A 101 -2.82 13.49 0.22
CA ILE A 101 -3.07 13.96 1.57
C ILE A 101 -3.34 15.44 1.29
N ASP A 102 -4.58 15.76 0.88
CA ASP A 102 -5.19 17.01 1.26
C ASP A 102 -4.96 16.91 2.75
N ILE A 103 -3.91 17.62 3.18
CA ILE A 103 -3.55 17.81 4.55
C ILE A 103 -4.80 18.49 5.07
N ASP A 104 -5.78 17.64 5.41
CA ASP A 104 -7.07 18.12 5.81
C ASP A 104 -6.77 18.92 7.06
N SER A 105 -7.50 20.02 7.24
CA SER A 105 -7.30 20.85 8.43
C SER A 105 -7.31 19.98 9.70
N ASP A 106 -8.13 18.93 9.70
CA ASP A 106 -8.24 17.90 10.73
C ASP A 106 -6.94 17.08 10.93
N CYS A 107 -6.21 16.75 9.87
CA CYS A 107 -4.94 16.03 9.97
C CYS A 107 -3.86 16.89 10.65
N LEU A 108 -3.75 18.18 10.31
CA LEU A 108 -2.79 19.08 10.99
C LEU A 108 -3.20 19.39 12.42
N ASN A 109 -4.50 19.30 12.75
CA ASN A 109 -4.96 19.50 14.11
C ASN A 109 -4.46 18.38 15.03
N ASN A 110 -4.30 17.17 14.50
CA ASN A 110 -3.78 16.01 15.26
C ASN A 110 -2.26 16.02 15.45
N VAL A 111 -1.52 16.82 14.67
CA VAL A 111 -0.05 16.89 14.76
C VAL A 111 0.37 18.01 15.73
N PRO A 112 1.24 17.72 16.72
CA PRO A 112 1.77 18.74 17.63
C PRO A 112 2.39 19.92 16.87
N GLN A 113 2.12 21.15 17.30
CA GLN A 113 2.61 22.38 16.63
C GLN A 113 4.12 22.36 16.36
N THR A 114 4.91 21.88 17.33
CA THR A 114 6.37 21.75 17.23
C THR A 114 6.84 20.77 16.15
N LYS A 115 5.96 19.85 15.69
CA LYS A 115 6.27 18.81 14.71
C LYS A 115 5.58 19.02 13.35
N LYS A 116 4.74 20.04 13.20
CA LYS A 116 3.99 20.29 11.94
C LYS A 116 4.89 20.48 10.74
N ARG A 117 5.97 21.24 10.88
CA ARG A 117 6.94 21.44 9.79
C ARG A 117 7.54 20.11 9.33
N HIS A 118 7.98 19.30 10.29
CA HIS A 118 8.56 17.98 10.03
C HIS A 118 7.55 17.05 9.34
N PHE A 119 6.28 17.08 9.77
CA PHE A 119 5.20 16.33 9.13
C PHE A 119 4.96 16.76 7.67
N VAL A 120 4.94 18.07 7.40
CA VAL A 120 4.79 18.60 6.03
C VAL A 120 5.95 18.14 5.14
N GLU A 121 7.18 18.18 5.66
CA GLU A 121 8.37 17.76 4.92
C GLU A 121 8.37 16.24 4.64
N LEU A 122 7.95 15.39 5.60
CA LEU A 122 7.73 13.95 5.36
C LEU A 122 6.62 13.69 4.33
N THR A 123 5.52 14.45 4.40
CA THR A 123 4.42 14.37 3.42
C THR A 123 4.92 14.67 2.02
N HIS A 124 5.82 15.65 1.86
CA HIS A 124 6.41 15.99 0.57
C HIS A 124 7.30 14.84 0.02
N LEU A 125 8.13 14.22 0.86
CA LEU A 125 8.92 13.05 0.46
C LEU A 125 8.03 11.88 0.02
N TYR A 126 7.00 11.57 0.81
CA TYR A 126 5.99 10.56 0.48
C TYR A 126 5.29 10.86 -0.85
N ALA A 127 4.83 12.10 -1.06
CA ALA A 127 4.14 12.50 -2.26
C ALA A 127 5.04 12.42 -3.51
N ARG A 128 6.31 12.81 -3.40
CA ARG A 128 7.30 12.68 -4.49
C ARG A 128 7.53 11.23 -4.87
N TYR A 129 7.76 10.36 -3.88
CA TYR A 129 7.97 8.92 -4.11
C TYR A 129 6.75 8.30 -4.80
N GLY A 130 5.55 8.50 -4.24
CA GLY A 130 4.31 8.01 -4.83
C GLY A 130 4.02 8.60 -6.21
N GLY A 131 4.41 9.85 -6.46
CA GLY A 131 4.31 10.54 -7.74
C GLY A 131 5.09 9.84 -8.84
N LEU A 132 6.36 9.49 -8.58
CA LEU A 132 7.20 8.74 -9.52
C LEU A 132 6.61 7.36 -9.85
N LEU A 133 6.08 6.66 -8.84
CA LEU A 133 5.47 5.35 -9.08
C LEU A 133 4.26 5.40 -10.02
N ARG A 134 3.57 6.54 -10.13
CA ARG A 134 2.44 6.72 -11.09
C ARG A 134 2.87 7.04 -12.51
N LEU A 135 4.13 7.40 -12.70
CA LEU A 135 4.68 7.63 -14.04
C LEU A 135 5.09 6.30 -14.69
N LEU A 136 5.28 5.23 -13.91
CA LEU A 136 5.59 3.91 -14.41
C LEU A 136 4.36 3.26 -15.05
N ASN A 137 4.42 3.04 -16.36
CA ASN A 137 3.45 2.25 -17.11
C ASN A 137 3.72 0.74 -16.95
N ARG A 138 2.83 -0.09 -17.48
CA ARG A 138 2.91 -1.56 -17.34
C ARG A 138 4.20 -2.17 -17.92
N GLU A 139 4.72 -1.62 -19.00
CA GLU A 139 5.94 -2.11 -19.65
C GLU A 139 7.19 -1.75 -18.85
N GLN A 140 7.25 -0.53 -18.32
CA GLN A 140 8.29 -0.09 -17.39
C GLN A 140 8.29 -0.91 -16.10
N TRP A 141 7.12 -1.20 -15.54
CA TRP A 141 7.03 -2.09 -14.37
C TRP A 141 7.49 -3.53 -14.67
N ARG A 142 7.38 -3.98 -15.92
CA ARG A 142 7.86 -5.29 -16.37
C ARG A 142 9.37 -5.34 -16.55
N SER A 143 9.99 -4.23 -16.97
CA SER A 143 11.44 -4.16 -17.19
C SER A 143 12.24 -4.14 -15.88
N ILE A 144 11.64 -3.68 -14.78
CA ILE A 144 12.27 -3.72 -13.45
C ILE A 144 12.35 -5.16 -12.93
N GLU A 145 13.51 -5.54 -12.37
CA GLU A 145 13.71 -6.84 -11.70
C GLU A 145 12.64 -7.07 -10.63
N MET A 146 12.06 -8.27 -10.59
CA MET A 146 10.94 -8.61 -9.69
C MET A 146 11.23 -8.36 -8.21
N SER A 147 12.43 -8.66 -7.75
CA SER A 147 12.85 -8.42 -6.38
C SER A 147 12.95 -6.91 -6.09
N THR A 148 13.42 -6.10 -7.05
CA THR A 148 13.42 -4.63 -6.96
C THR A 148 12.01 -4.05 -6.93
N THR A 149 11.12 -4.53 -7.81
CA THR A 149 9.70 -4.16 -7.80
C THR A 149 9.06 -4.44 -6.45
N SER A 150 9.38 -5.59 -5.84
CA SER A 150 8.90 -5.92 -4.49
C SER A 150 9.39 -4.91 -3.46
N PHE A 151 10.69 -4.57 -3.46
CA PHE A 151 11.26 -3.57 -2.54
C PHE A 151 10.62 -2.19 -2.69
N ILE A 152 10.37 -1.74 -3.92
CA ILE A 152 9.69 -0.47 -4.20
C ILE A 152 8.28 -0.45 -3.61
N LEU A 153 7.53 -1.54 -3.79
CA LEU A 153 6.15 -1.64 -3.32
C LEU A 153 6.05 -1.86 -1.81
N ILE A 154 6.99 -2.61 -1.20
CA ILE A 154 7.15 -2.71 0.26
C ILE A 154 7.37 -1.32 0.84
N SER A 155 8.32 -0.57 0.28
CA SER A 155 8.68 0.77 0.76
C SER A 155 7.50 1.72 0.72
N TRP A 156 6.79 1.76 -0.42
CA TRP A 156 5.57 2.53 -0.57
C TRP A 156 4.50 2.18 0.48
N SER A 157 4.31 0.88 0.73
CA SER A 157 3.31 0.41 1.70
C SER A 157 3.66 0.83 3.13
N ILE A 158 4.93 0.65 3.53
CA ILE A 158 5.44 1.09 4.85
C ILE A 158 5.25 2.60 5.02
N MET A 159 5.69 3.40 4.03
CA MET A 159 5.52 4.86 4.08
C MET A 159 4.04 5.26 4.16
N THR A 160 3.17 4.59 3.40
CA THR A 160 1.72 4.84 3.45
C THR A 160 1.14 4.53 4.83
N GLN A 161 1.52 3.40 5.43
CA GLN A 161 1.08 3.04 6.79
C GLN A 161 1.55 4.05 7.83
N ALA A 162 2.80 4.51 7.74
CA ALA A 162 3.35 5.52 8.63
C ALA A 162 2.59 6.85 8.51
N MET A 163 2.37 7.34 7.28
CA MET A 163 1.62 8.58 7.05
C MET A 163 0.16 8.48 7.48
N ALA A 164 -0.50 7.36 7.19
CA ALA A 164 -1.87 7.12 7.62
C ALA A 164 -1.97 7.07 9.16
N SER A 165 -0.97 6.49 9.84
CA SER A 165 -0.95 6.43 11.31
C SER A 165 -0.76 7.79 11.96
N ILE A 166 0.02 8.69 11.33
CA ILE A 166 0.14 10.08 11.80
C ILE A 166 -1.18 10.83 11.59
N ALA A 167 -1.80 10.67 10.41
CA ALA A 167 -3.02 11.39 10.05
C ALA A 167 -4.25 10.93 10.83
N HIS A 168 -4.30 9.63 11.15
CA HIS A 168 -5.44 8.96 11.76
C HIS A 168 -5.01 8.11 12.97
N PRO A 169 -4.48 8.77 14.02
CA PRO A 169 -3.93 8.08 15.19
C PRO A 169 -4.97 7.23 15.94
N ASP A 170 -6.24 7.63 15.89
CA ASP A 170 -7.35 6.93 16.55
C ASP A 170 -7.80 5.66 15.82
N VAL A 171 -7.42 5.51 14.55
CA VAL A 171 -7.77 4.37 13.69
C VAL A 171 -6.65 3.32 13.73
N LEU A 172 -5.41 3.78 13.70
CA LEU A 172 -4.21 2.95 13.52
C LEU A 172 -3.36 2.93 14.80
N VAL A 173 -3.93 2.38 15.86
CA VAL A 173 -3.24 2.20 17.15
C VAL A 173 -2.46 0.90 17.14
N SER A 174 -1.19 0.96 17.57
CA SER A 174 -0.35 -0.22 17.77
C SER A 174 -1.04 -1.25 18.66
N SER A 175 -1.12 -2.50 18.21
CA SER A 175 -1.65 -3.63 18.97
C SER A 175 -0.51 -4.56 19.39
N PRO A 176 -0.46 -5.04 20.65
CA PRO A 176 0.53 -6.03 21.07
C PRO A 176 0.43 -7.30 20.20
N GLY A 177 1.58 -7.85 19.78
CA GLY A 177 1.62 -9.06 18.94
C GLY A 177 1.70 -8.79 17.43
N ASN A 178 1.89 -7.55 16.99
CA ASN A 178 2.25 -7.28 15.60
C ASN A 178 3.59 -7.95 15.25
N ALA A 179 3.58 -8.81 14.24
CA ALA A 179 4.78 -9.52 13.81
C ALA A 179 5.85 -8.56 13.26
N LEU A 180 5.46 -7.41 12.70
CA LEU A 180 6.39 -6.41 12.15
C LEU A 180 7.41 -5.90 13.17
N ARG A 181 8.60 -5.53 12.68
CA ARG A 181 9.57 -4.80 13.50
C ARG A 181 9.01 -3.43 13.83
N SER A 182 8.91 -3.14 15.12
CA SER A 182 8.42 -1.85 15.61
C SER A 182 9.38 -0.71 15.26
N PRO A 183 8.91 0.55 15.19
CA PRO A 183 9.80 1.69 14.95
C PRO A 183 10.91 1.84 15.99
N ALA A 184 10.65 1.41 17.23
CA ALA A 184 11.64 1.40 18.31
C ALA A 184 12.74 0.37 18.04
N GLU A 185 12.40 -0.86 17.65
CA GLU A 185 13.37 -1.88 17.25
C GLU A 185 14.22 -1.42 16.06
N VAL A 186 13.57 -0.84 15.04
CA VAL A 186 14.25 -0.32 13.85
C VAL A 186 15.21 0.81 14.23
N LYS A 187 14.79 1.73 15.12
CA LYS A 187 15.66 2.81 15.61
C LYS A 187 16.91 2.27 16.31
N SER A 188 16.76 1.29 17.19
CA SER A 188 17.89 0.67 17.88
C SER A 188 18.85 0.00 16.89
N GLN A 189 18.33 -0.75 15.92
CA GLN A 189 19.14 -1.42 14.91
C GLN A 189 19.92 -0.42 14.03
N LEU A 190 19.26 0.65 13.57
CA LEU A 190 19.92 1.71 12.77
C LEU A 190 20.99 2.44 13.57
N LEU A 191 20.79 2.63 14.87
CA LEU A 191 21.77 3.25 15.74
C LEU A 191 23.00 2.35 15.94
N GLU A 192 22.78 1.06 16.19
CA GLU A 192 23.85 0.07 16.32
C GLU A 192 24.67 -0.09 15.04
N SER A 193 24.04 -0.03 13.87
CA SER A 193 24.72 -0.12 12.57
C SER A 193 25.34 1.21 12.10
N GLY A 194 25.16 2.32 12.84
CA GLY A 194 25.61 3.65 12.43
C GLY A 194 24.88 4.22 11.20
N GLN A 195 23.67 3.73 10.91
CA GLN A 195 22.84 4.11 9.76
C GLN A 195 21.65 4.98 10.13
N LEU A 196 21.50 5.35 11.41
CA LEU A 196 20.47 6.28 11.85
C LEU A 196 20.75 7.68 11.28
N LEU A 197 19.82 8.15 10.44
CA LEU A 197 19.92 9.42 9.75
C LEU A 197 19.20 10.52 10.54
N SER A 198 19.84 11.69 10.57
CA SER A 198 19.12 12.92 10.86
C SER A 198 18.08 13.19 9.77
N PHE A 199 17.07 14.01 10.07
CA PHE A 199 16.07 14.37 9.08
C PHE A 199 16.65 15.03 7.82
N GLN A 200 17.64 15.92 8.00
CA GLN A 200 18.31 16.57 6.87
C GLN A 200 19.05 15.54 6.00
N SER A 201 19.75 14.60 6.63
CA SER A 201 20.44 13.52 5.92
C SER A 201 19.44 12.61 5.19
N LEU A 202 18.28 12.34 5.78
CA LEU A 202 17.20 11.59 5.14
C LEU A 202 16.71 12.29 3.86
N GLN A 203 16.54 13.61 3.89
CA GLN A 203 16.15 14.39 2.70
C GLN A 203 17.20 14.26 1.58
N SER A 204 18.49 14.40 1.89
CA SER A 204 19.55 14.24 0.90
C SER A 204 19.59 12.84 0.30
N VAL A 205 19.42 11.80 1.11
CA VAL A 205 19.34 10.40 0.63
C VAL A 205 18.09 10.20 -0.23
N ALA A 206 16.97 10.82 0.13
CA ALA A 206 15.73 10.75 -0.63
C ALA A 206 15.89 11.35 -2.02
N GLU A 207 16.58 12.48 -2.15
CA GLU A 207 16.79 13.14 -3.45
C GLU A 207 17.51 12.22 -4.44
N ILE A 208 18.60 11.58 -4.00
CA ILE A 208 19.37 10.63 -4.82
C ILE A 208 18.51 9.41 -5.19
N LEU A 209 17.77 8.84 -4.23
CA LEU A 209 16.91 7.68 -4.47
C LEU A 209 15.76 7.99 -5.44
N LEU A 210 15.18 9.18 -5.34
CA LEU A 210 14.11 9.63 -6.21
C LEU A 210 14.64 9.94 -7.62
N GLU A 211 15.87 10.44 -7.75
CA GLU A 211 16.53 10.59 -9.04
C GLU A 211 16.79 9.23 -9.70
N ASP A 212 17.33 8.26 -8.98
CA ASP A 212 17.52 6.88 -9.47
C ASP A 212 16.20 6.28 -9.99
N LEU A 213 15.11 6.44 -9.22
CA LEU A 213 13.77 6.02 -9.63
C LEU A 213 13.26 6.79 -10.85
N SER A 214 13.49 8.10 -10.92
CA SER A 214 13.11 8.93 -12.06
C SER A 214 13.85 8.53 -13.33
N CYS A 215 15.12 8.17 -13.25
CA CYS A 215 15.87 7.66 -14.39
C CYS A 215 15.32 6.31 -14.86
N CYS A 216 14.90 5.43 -13.94
CA CYS A 216 14.18 4.20 -14.27
C CYS A 216 12.85 4.47 -15.00
N VAL A 217 12.14 5.55 -14.65
CA VAL A 217 10.94 6.00 -15.37
C VAL A 217 11.30 6.50 -16.77
N ALA A 218 12.40 7.25 -16.92
CA ALA A 218 12.76 7.91 -18.18
C ALA A 218 13.36 6.97 -19.24
N GLN A 219 13.98 5.84 -18.85
CA GLN A 219 14.74 4.97 -19.76
C GLN A 219 14.33 3.48 -19.64
N PRO A 220 13.20 3.06 -20.24
CA PRO A 220 12.70 1.69 -20.13
C PRO A 220 13.58 0.61 -20.79
N ASP A 221 14.38 0.97 -21.81
CA ASP A 221 15.03 0.01 -22.73
C ASP A 221 16.49 -0.35 -22.36
N SER A 222 17.09 0.28 -21.34
CA SER A 222 18.54 0.18 -21.08
C SER A 222 18.96 -0.98 -20.15
N GLY A 223 18.10 -1.96 -19.90
CA GLY A 223 18.48 -3.29 -19.40
C GLY A 223 18.96 -3.43 -17.95
N ASN A 224 19.33 -2.36 -17.23
CA ASN A 224 19.45 -2.32 -15.75
C ASN A 224 19.90 -0.94 -15.28
N TYR A 225 18.96 -0.03 -14.99
CA TYR A 225 19.30 1.31 -14.48
C TYR A 225 19.33 1.40 -12.95
N VAL A 226 18.88 0.36 -12.25
CA VAL A 226 18.83 0.37 -10.79
C VAL A 226 20.22 0.04 -10.24
N PRO A 227 20.86 0.95 -9.48
CA PRO A 227 22.18 0.67 -8.90
C PRO A 227 22.16 -0.59 -8.03
N LYS A 228 23.29 -1.33 -7.98
CA LYS A 228 23.38 -2.60 -7.24
C LYS A 228 23.02 -2.45 -5.75
N ASP A 229 23.29 -1.29 -5.18
CA ASP A 229 23.02 -0.95 -3.78
C ASP A 229 21.64 -0.31 -3.55
N PHE A 230 20.83 -0.12 -4.60
CA PHE A 230 19.55 0.59 -4.52
C PHE A 230 18.59 -0.02 -3.50
N LYS A 231 18.47 -1.36 -3.46
CA LYS A 231 17.60 -2.05 -2.50
C LYS A 231 17.99 -1.74 -1.06
N HIS A 232 19.29 -1.76 -0.76
CA HIS A 232 19.82 -1.43 0.55
C HIS A 232 19.61 0.05 0.89
N ARG A 233 19.89 0.96 -0.05
CA ARG A 233 19.63 2.40 0.15
C ARG A 233 18.14 2.70 0.37
N LEU A 234 17.27 2.06 -0.40
CA LEU A 234 15.82 2.19 -0.29
C LEU A 234 15.30 1.63 1.04
N GLN A 235 15.83 0.50 1.49
CA GLN A 235 15.53 -0.06 2.81
C GLN A 235 15.93 0.91 3.92
N CYS A 236 17.18 1.39 3.91
CA CYS A 236 17.68 2.34 4.91
C CYS A 236 16.88 3.64 4.92
N PHE A 237 16.55 4.18 3.74
CA PHE A 237 15.66 5.34 3.61
C PHE A 237 14.28 5.10 4.23
N THR A 238 13.66 3.97 3.92
CA THR A 238 12.30 3.63 4.39
C THR A 238 12.26 3.41 5.90
N GLU A 239 13.26 2.71 6.44
CA GLU A 239 13.40 2.50 7.88
C GLU A 239 13.63 3.82 8.63
N ASN A 240 14.48 4.70 8.11
CA ASN A 240 14.65 6.03 8.68
C ASN A 240 13.39 6.90 8.54
N PHE A 241 12.68 6.84 7.41
CA PHE A 241 11.39 7.52 7.24
C PHE A 241 10.39 7.07 8.30
N LEU A 242 10.31 5.76 8.58
CA LEU A 242 9.47 5.22 9.64
C LEU A 242 9.88 5.77 11.01
N VAL A 243 11.17 5.81 11.32
CA VAL A 243 11.65 6.36 12.60
C VAL A 243 11.28 7.83 12.75
N GLN A 244 11.47 8.66 11.71
CA GLN A 244 11.07 10.07 11.72
C GLN A 244 9.55 10.23 11.88
N ALA A 245 8.76 9.35 11.26
CA ALA A 245 7.31 9.31 11.46
C ALA A 245 6.92 8.97 12.92
N ALA A 246 7.62 8.02 13.54
CA ALA A 246 7.45 7.64 14.94
C ALA A 246 7.76 8.79 15.90
N GLU A 247 8.73 9.64 15.54
CA GLU A 247 9.02 10.85 16.31
C GLU A 247 7.85 11.83 16.28
N ILE A 248 7.00 11.84 15.25
CA ILE A 248 5.75 12.61 15.25
C ILE A 248 4.68 11.90 16.08
N GLN A 249 4.40 10.63 15.75
CA GLN A 249 3.37 9.81 16.38
C GLN A 249 3.95 8.51 16.97
N PRO A 250 4.32 8.49 18.26
CA PRO A 250 5.01 7.34 18.87
C PRO A 250 4.16 6.07 18.95
N ASN A 251 2.83 6.21 19.01
CA ASN A 251 1.89 5.09 19.19
C ASN A 251 1.40 4.49 17.86
N MET A 252 2.08 4.78 16.75
CA MET A 252 1.65 4.34 15.42
C MET A 252 1.70 2.81 15.25
N ALA A 253 0.75 2.28 14.47
CA ALA A 253 0.70 0.86 14.10
C ALA A 253 1.68 0.44 12.98
N ALA A 254 2.41 1.39 12.40
CA ALA A 254 3.33 1.13 11.30
C ALA A 254 4.60 0.41 11.77
N GLY A 255 5.13 -0.48 10.93
CA GLY A 255 6.37 -1.22 11.17
C GLY A 255 7.07 -1.58 9.87
N THR A 256 8.19 -2.28 9.95
CA THR A 256 8.91 -2.76 8.75
C THR A 256 9.03 -4.27 8.69
N PHE A 257 9.07 -4.77 7.46
CA PHE A 257 9.44 -6.12 7.11
C PHE A 257 10.16 -6.10 5.76
N TRP A 258 11.27 -6.83 5.63
CA TRP A 258 11.97 -7.02 4.37
C TRP A 258 12.15 -8.50 4.10
N PRO A 259 11.91 -8.94 2.85
CA PRO A 259 12.04 -10.33 2.46
C PRO A 259 13.50 -10.80 2.55
N GLU A 260 13.75 -11.87 3.29
CA GLU A 260 15.03 -12.57 3.32
C GLU A 260 14.96 -13.77 2.37
N GLY A 261 15.42 -13.60 1.12
CA GLY A 261 15.53 -14.69 0.14
C GLY A 261 14.95 -14.41 -1.25
N PRO A 262 15.18 -15.32 -2.23
CA PRO A 262 14.76 -15.14 -3.62
C PRO A 262 13.26 -15.37 -3.88
N GLU A 263 12.54 -16.07 -3.00
CA GLU A 263 11.14 -16.49 -3.22
C GLU A 263 10.08 -15.61 -2.53
N SER A 264 10.49 -14.58 -1.81
CA SER A 264 9.62 -13.75 -0.95
C SER A 264 9.15 -12.46 -1.62
N GLY A 265 8.81 -12.54 -2.91
CA GLY A 265 8.24 -11.41 -3.64
C GLY A 265 6.78 -11.11 -3.25
N CYS A 266 6.39 -9.84 -3.26
CA CYS A 266 4.97 -9.50 -3.10
C CYS A 266 4.19 -10.00 -4.32
N SER A 267 3.12 -10.77 -4.11
CA SER A 267 2.30 -11.38 -5.17
C SER A 267 1.76 -10.43 -6.26
N ILE A 268 1.86 -9.11 -6.07
CA ILE A 268 1.51 -8.12 -7.09
C ILE A 268 2.50 -8.11 -8.26
N THR A 269 3.74 -8.59 -8.05
CA THR A 269 4.74 -8.71 -9.11
C THR A 269 4.26 -9.62 -10.24
N CYS A 270 3.60 -10.74 -9.90
CA CYS A 270 2.99 -11.65 -10.89
C CYS A 270 1.90 -10.94 -11.71
N LEU A 271 1.05 -10.12 -11.06
CA LEU A 271 -0.01 -9.34 -11.74
C LEU A 271 0.57 -8.31 -12.71
N ILE A 272 1.60 -7.59 -12.27
CA ILE A 272 2.31 -6.58 -13.06
C ILE A 272 2.91 -7.22 -14.32
N ARG A 273 3.59 -8.36 -14.17
CA ARG A 273 4.21 -9.06 -15.29
C ARG A 273 3.21 -9.77 -16.20
N GLY A 274 2.07 -10.17 -15.66
CA GLY A 274 1.08 -10.97 -16.39
C GLY A 274 1.48 -12.44 -16.51
N ASP A 275 2.43 -12.86 -15.69
CA ASP A 275 2.84 -14.26 -15.57
C ASP A 275 1.72 -15.02 -14.85
N LYS A 276 1.38 -16.21 -15.36
CA LYS A 276 0.50 -17.12 -14.61
C LYS A 276 1.25 -17.49 -13.34
N MET A 277 0.71 -17.17 -12.17
CA MET A 277 1.22 -17.70 -10.89
C MET A 277 1.41 -19.20 -11.04
N THR A 278 2.67 -19.64 -11.09
CA THR A 278 2.93 -21.08 -11.14
C THR A 278 2.67 -21.65 -9.75
N THR A 279 2.17 -22.88 -9.69
CA THR A 279 1.86 -23.58 -8.42
C THR A 279 3.08 -23.76 -7.51
N SER A 280 4.30 -23.60 -8.03
CA SER A 280 5.55 -23.55 -7.25
C SER A 280 5.72 -22.24 -6.48
N GLU A 281 5.32 -21.10 -7.05
CA GLU A 281 5.29 -19.77 -6.41
C GLU A 281 4.07 -19.58 -5.48
N ARG A 282 3.15 -20.56 -5.46
CA ARG A 282 2.17 -20.71 -4.36
C ARG A 282 2.80 -21.28 -3.08
N GLY A 283 4.11 -21.57 -3.12
CA GLY A 283 4.98 -22.06 -2.05
C GLY A 283 4.26 -22.37 -0.76
N SER A 284 4.01 -23.66 -0.51
CA SER A 284 3.85 -24.20 0.84
C SER A 284 2.73 -23.59 1.70
N ALA A 285 1.82 -22.80 1.11
CA ALA A 285 0.58 -22.37 1.74
C ALA A 285 -0.43 -23.50 1.54
N GLY A 286 -0.22 -24.56 2.31
CA GLY A 286 -1.27 -25.53 2.58
C GLY A 286 -2.55 -24.76 2.90
N VAL A 287 -3.55 -24.94 2.05
CA VAL A 287 -4.88 -25.20 2.58
C VAL A 287 -4.65 -26.30 3.60
N GLY A 288 -4.63 -25.95 4.88
CA GLY A 288 -4.71 -26.90 5.96
C GLY A 288 -6.04 -27.62 5.83
N ALA A 289 -6.09 -28.62 4.94
CA ALA A 289 -6.76 -29.85 5.27
C ALA A 289 -6.12 -30.37 6.56
N PHE A 290 -6.96 -30.74 7.50
CA PHE A 290 -6.61 -31.23 8.82
C PHE A 290 -5.42 -32.20 8.80
N GLY A 291 -4.43 -31.92 9.66
CA GLY A 291 -3.40 -32.86 10.08
C GLY A 291 -2.15 -32.92 9.19
N GLU A 292 -1.01 -32.47 9.71
CA GLU A 292 0.10 -33.35 10.06
C GLU A 292 1.32 -32.57 10.57
N THR A 293 1.85 -33.10 11.66
CA THR A 293 3.00 -32.64 12.44
C THR A 293 4.29 -32.90 11.66
N VAL A 294 5.18 -31.91 11.52
CA VAL A 294 6.55 -32.17 11.04
C VAL A 294 7.60 -31.55 11.96
N HIS A 295 8.50 -32.41 12.40
CA HIS A 295 9.56 -32.21 13.39
C HIS A 295 10.64 -31.21 12.96
N ARG A 296 11.07 -30.37 13.91
CA ARG A 296 12.24 -29.48 13.84
C ARG A 296 13.54 -30.25 14.14
N VAL A 297 14.59 -29.97 13.36
CA VAL A 297 15.99 -30.07 13.81
C VAL A 297 16.57 -28.65 13.82
N SER A 298 17.29 -28.36 14.91
CA SER A 298 17.66 -27.04 15.43
C SER A 298 19.03 -26.55 14.95
N THR A 299 19.11 -25.28 14.57
CA THR A 299 20.26 -24.40 14.82
C THR A 299 19.77 -22.97 15.08
N GLN A 300 20.34 -22.32 16.11
CA GLN A 300 19.90 -21.08 16.73
C GLN A 300 20.19 -19.82 15.89
N VAL A 301 19.16 -19.33 15.19
CA VAL A 301 18.76 -17.92 15.11
C VAL A 301 17.25 -17.98 15.35
N ASP A 302 16.62 -16.94 15.92
CA ASP A 302 15.17 -16.96 16.17
C ASP A 302 14.35 -16.82 14.87
N HIS A 303 14.52 -17.80 13.98
CA HIS A 303 13.84 -18.00 12.70
C HIS A 303 12.36 -18.39 12.90
N SER A 304 11.87 -18.45 14.14
CA SER A 304 10.48 -18.77 14.44
C SER A 304 9.52 -17.64 14.03
N SER A 305 9.99 -16.39 14.06
CA SER A 305 9.19 -15.19 13.76
C SER A 305 9.18 -14.78 12.28
N ILE A 306 10.14 -15.24 11.47
CA ILE A 306 10.27 -14.88 10.05
C ILE A 306 9.08 -15.40 9.22
N PRO A 307 8.60 -16.65 9.38
CA PRO A 307 7.41 -17.14 8.69
C PRO A 307 6.15 -16.34 9.05
N GLU A 308 5.96 -16.02 10.33
CA GLU A 308 4.80 -15.24 10.81
C GLU A 308 4.83 -13.81 10.28
N ARG A 309 6.02 -13.17 10.27
CA ARG A 309 6.24 -11.84 9.69
C ARG A 309 5.99 -11.81 8.19
N GLN A 310 6.48 -12.81 7.46
CA GLN A 310 6.28 -12.93 6.02
C GLN A 310 4.81 -13.18 5.70
N GLN A 311 4.11 -14.03 6.48
CA GLN A 311 2.68 -14.26 6.34
C GLN A 311 1.90 -12.98 6.60
N TRP A 312 2.22 -12.27 7.68
CA TRP A 312 1.59 -11.01 8.02
C TRP A 312 1.85 -9.95 6.93
N TYR A 313 3.08 -9.81 6.45
CA TYR A 313 3.39 -8.90 5.36
C TYR A 313 2.59 -9.27 4.10
N ASN A 314 2.58 -10.55 3.73
CA ASN A 314 1.85 -11.01 2.57
C ASN A 314 0.35 -10.74 2.71
N GLU A 315 -0.24 -10.97 3.88
CA GLU A 315 -1.68 -10.82 4.11
C GLU A 315 -2.13 -9.36 4.29
N TYR A 316 -1.36 -8.56 5.03
CA TYR A 316 -1.76 -7.24 5.51
C TYR A 316 -1.05 -6.05 4.81
N VAL A 317 0.11 -6.27 4.17
CA VAL A 317 0.94 -5.18 3.61
C VAL A 317 1.12 -5.28 2.11
N CYS A 318 1.33 -6.49 1.60
CA CYS A 318 1.58 -6.73 0.19
C CYS A 318 0.35 -6.31 -0.62
N PRO A 319 0.50 -5.32 -1.53
CA PRO A 319 -0.52 -4.81 -2.43
C PRO A 319 -1.53 -5.78 -3.01
N TYR A 320 -1.13 -7.02 -3.27
CA TYR A 320 -1.99 -8.00 -3.91
C TYR A 320 -2.93 -8.72 -2.96
N ARG A 321 -2.44 -9.17 -1.80
CA ARG A 321 -3.20 -10.00 -0.86
C ARG A 321 -3.98 -9.16 0.15
N SER A 322 -3.43 -8.02 0.58
CA SER A 322 -4.20 -7.01 1.32
C SER A 322 -5.22 -6.28 0.43
N GLY A 323 -5.15 -6.52 -0.89
CA GLY A 323 -5.86 -5.74 -1.89
C GLY A 323 -5.36 -4.29 -1.99
N PHE A 324 -4.23 -3.93 -1.39
CA PHE A 324 -3.62 -2.62 -1.57
C PHE A 324 -3.04 -2.43 -3.00
N ILE A 325 -3.82 -2.60 -4.08
CA ILE A 325 -3.37 -2.23 -5.43
C ILE A 325 -3.34 -0.71 -5.48
N PRO A 326 -2.15 -0.08 -5.57
CA PRO A 326 -2.09 1.36 -5.59
C PRO A 326 -2.80 1.85 -6.85
N ALA A 327 -3.63 2.89 -6.71
CA ALA A 327 -4.40 3.47 -7.81
C ALA A 327 -3.53 3.92 -9.00
N PHE A 328 -2.21 4.04 -8.79
CA PHE A 328 -1.22 4.41 -9.78
C PHE A 328 -0.73 3.29 -10.69
N LEU A 329 -1.10 2.02 -10.43
CA LEU A 329 -0.89 0.93 -11.39
C LEU A 329 -1.95 0.93 -12.51
N GLY A 330 -2.86 1.91 -12.50
CA GLY A 330 -3.74 2.24 -13.62
C GLY A 330 -3.09 3.24 -14.60
N PRO A 331 -3.65 3.40 -15.81
CA PRO A 331 -3.20 4.43 -16.74
C PRO A 331 -3.25 5.80 -16.04
N SER A 332 -2.19 6.58 -16.22
CA SER A 332 -1.92 7.84 -15.54
C SER A 332 -3.17 8.73 -15.43
N PHE A 333 -3.77 8.78 -14.24
CA PHE A 333 -4.78 9.80 -13.93
C PHE A 333 -4.10 10.99 -13.25
N THR A 334 -3.93 12.05 -14.03
CA THR A 334 -3.79 13.41 -13.52
C THR A 334 -5.06 13.74 -12.73
N LEU A 335 -4.93 13.88 -11.41
CA LEU A 335 -5.93 14.54 -10.57
C LEU A 335 -5.99 16.02 -10.99
N THR A 336 -6.76 16.33 -12.04
CA THR A 336 -7.15 17.71 -12.33
C THR A 336 -8.19 18.12 -11.30
N ARG A 337 -7.74 18.82 -10.25
CA ARG A 337 -8.62 19.55 -9.35
C ARG A 337 -9.04 20.83 -10.07
N GLY A 338 -10.35 21.04 -10.22
CA GLY A 338 -10.90 22.17 -10.94
C GLY A 338 -10.36 23.52 -10.47
N GLY A 339 -9.79 24.26 -11.42
CA GLY A 339 -9.40 25.66 -11.31
C GLY A 339 -9.21 26.19 -12.72
N ARG A 340 -10.07 27.12 -13.12
CA ARG A 340 -10.12 27.73 -14.46
C ARG A 340 -8.73 28.17 -14.92
N LEU A 341 -8.34 27.78 -16.12
CA LEU A 341 -7.57 28.66 -17.01
C LEU A 341 -8.36 28.80 -18.30
N PHE A 342 -9.15 29.86 -18.36
CA PHE A 342 -9.46 30.49 -19.64
C PHE A 342 -8.13 30.91 -20.26
N SER A 343 -7.80 30.35 -21.41
CA SER A 343 -7.02 31.08 -22.41
C SER A 343 -7.66 30.79 -23.76
N ARG A 344 -8.55 31.70 -24.15
CA ARG A 344 -8.85 31.99 -25.54
C ARG A 344 -7.56 32.36 -26.25
N ALA A 345 -7.26 31.65 -27.32
CA ALA A 345 -6.70 32.18 -28.56
C ALA A 345 -7.30 31.28 -29.65
N SER A 346 -8.35 31.63 -30.40
CA SER A 346 -8.51 32.73 -31.35
C SER A 346 -7.33 32.85 -32.32
N SER A 347 -7.66 32.60 -33.61
CA SER A 347 -6.92 32.84 -34.87
C SER A 347 -5.70 31.93 -35.12
N ILE A 348 -5.55 31.23 -36.25
CA ILE A 348 -6.07 31.38 -37.63
C ILE A 348 -6.50 30.02 -38.18
#